data_AF-A0A2E3NLD9-F1
#
_entry.id   AF-A0A2E3NLD9-F1
#
_cell.length_a   1.000
_cell.length_b   1.000
_cell.length_c   1.000
_cell.angle_alpha   90.00
_cell.angle_beta   90.00
_cell.angle_gamma   90.00
#
_symmetry.space_group_name_H-M   'P 1'
#
loop_
_entity.id
_entity.type
_entity.pdbx_description
1 polymer ?
#
loop_
_entity_poly.entity_id
_entity_poly.type
_entity_poly.pdbx_seq_one_letter_code
_entity_poly.pdbx_strand_id
1 'polypeptide(L)'
;MPGASGIELIEEPGGGEVVRLTDPVGIRIETVHGRNGLDPREPAAAVPSNMDGARNRTEVLPDLPFGPSRVKRVGHLVIESADPDALAAWYRAHLGLRRSDDIRLPSGEAQMPFHRLDRGQDYVDHHVVGFQFSMDEGARVQHFAWEVPNVDDLMKGHEHLKSKKRKHVWGVGRHRFGGQIFDYWKGPWGVILEHWADTDLFNEDFEAREWGAKDVQGYWGPPPGPAFFVSKWNLKAAKNIVKVLRALR
;
A
#
# COMPACT_ATOMS: atom_id res chain seq x y z
N MET A 1 -24.83 -2.99 11.65
CA MET A 1 -23.67 -3.50 12.42
C MET A 1 -23.58 -2.70 13.71
N PRO A 2 -23.16 -3.29 14.85
CA PRO A 2 -22.98 -2.53 16.09
C PRO A 2 -22.05 -1.33 15.89
N GLY A 3 -22.47 -0.14 16.32
CA GLY A 3 -21.66 1.08 16.23
C GLY A 3 -21.60 1.75 14.84
N ALA A 4 -22.25 1.20 13.82
CA ALA A 4 -22.41 1.89 12.54
C ALA A 4 -23.47 3.00 12.65
N SER A 5 -23.27 4.10 11.92
CA SER A 5 -24.29 5.13 11.75
C SER A 5 -25.51 4.60 10.98
N GLY A 6 -26.58 5.40 10.93
CA GLY A 6 -27.60 5.26 9.88
C GLY A 6 -27.02 5.62 8.51
N ILE A 7 -27.84 5.48 7.47
CA ILE A 7 -27.52 6.00 6.14
C ILE A 7 -27.68 7.53 6.18
N GLU A 8 -26.63 8.24 5.81
CA GLU A 8 -26.59 9.71 5.80
C GLU A 8 -26.30 10.20 4.38
N LEU A 9 -26.83 11.37 4.01
CA LEU A 9 -26.52 12.00 2.73
C LEU A 9 -25.14 12.67 2.79
N ILE A 10 -24.39 12.58 1.69
CA ILE A 10 -23.10 13.26 1.50
C ILE A 10 -23.38 14.64 0.90
N GLU A 11 -22.97 15.70 1.61
CA GLU A 11 -23.10 17.09 1.13
C GLU A 11 -21.88 17.54 0.30
N GLU A 12 -20.79 16.79 0.34
CA GLU A 12 -19.57 17.05 -0.41
C GLU A 12 -19.74 16.81 -1.93
N PRO A 13 -18.86 17.41 -2.78
CA PRO A 13 -18.92 17.21 -4.22
C PRO A 13 -18.99 15.74 -4.65
N GLY A 14 -19.95 15.45 -5.53
CA GLY A 14 -20.29 14.11 -5.97
C GLY A 14 -21.50 13.52 -5.25
N GLY A 15 -21.88 14.03 -4.08
CA GLY A 15 -23.04 13.55 -3.32
C GLY A 15 -22.99 12.04 -3.01
N GLY A 16 -24.16 11.44 -2.87
CA GLY A 16 -24.35 10.04 -2.54
C GLY A 16 -24.76 9.83 -1.09
N GLU A 17 -24.63 8.59 -0.64
CA GLU A 17 -24.99 8.14 0.70
C GLU A 17 -23.77 7.53 1.39
N VAL A 18 -23.68 7.68 2.71
CA VAL A 18 -22.59 7.16 3.52
C VAL A 18 -23.11 6.44 4.75
N VAL A 19 -22.45 5.33 5.07
CA VAL A 19 -22.49 4.69 6.39
C VAL A 19 -21.12 4.83 7.02
N ARG A 20 -21.08 5.32 8.25
CA ARG A 20 -19.85 5.55 9.00
C ARG A 20 -19.69 4.47 10.07
N LEU A 21 -18.50 3.89 10.13
CA LEU A 21 -18.09 2.93 11.14
C LEU A 21 -16.82 3.43 11.81
N THR A 22 -16.52 2.88 12.97
CA THR A 22 -15.24 3.05 13.65
C THR A 22 -14.60 1.69 13.79
N ASP A 23 -13.37 1.55 13.30
CA ASP A 23 -12.62 0.30 13.44
C ASP A 23 -12.12 0.10 14.88
N PRO A 24 -11.58 -1.08 15.23
CA PRO A 24 -11.13 -1.39 16.60
C PRO A 24 -10.06 -0.45 17.16
N VAL A 25 -9.36 0.31 16.30
CA VAL A 25 -8.30 1.23 16.70
C VAL A 25 -8.71 2.70 16.59
N GLY A 26 -10.00 2.97 16.36
CA GLY A 26 -10.58 4.31 16.38
C GLY A 26 -10.54 5.06 15.04
N ILE A 27 -10.15 4.39 13.94
CA ILE A 27 -10.17 5.01 12.61
C ILE A 27 -11.60 4.97 12.08
N ARG A 28 -12.07 6.11 11.57
CA ARG A 28 -13.38 6.22 10.93
C ARG A 28 -13.32 5.62 9.52
N ILE A 29 -14.24 4.72 9.24
CA ILE A 29 -14.45 4.08 7.94
C ILE A 29 -15.75 4.60 7.35
N GLU A 30 -15.70 5.07 6.11
CA GLU A 30 -16.86 5.57 5.40
C GLU A 30 -17.14 4.65 4.21
N THR A 31 -18.26 3.93 4.26
CA THR A 31 -18.75 3.14 3.13
C THR A 31 -19.70 4.00 2.33
N VAL A 32 -19.35 4.30 1.09
CA VAL A 32 -20.05 5.29 0.25
C VAL A 32 -20.75 4.60 -0.92
N HIS A 33 -21.97 5.03 -1.21
CA HIS A 33 -22.78 4.56 -2.34
C HIS A 33 -23.37 5.74 -3.12
N GLY A 34 -23.65 5.55 -4.42
CA GLY A 34 -24.39 6.53 -5.23
C GLY A 34 -23.65 7.84 -5.50
N ARG A 35 -22.32 7.89 -5.31
CA ARG A 35 -21.52 9.09 -5.60
C ARG A 35 -21.40 9.29 -7.10
N ASN A 36 -21.69 10.50 -7.58
CA ASN A 36 -21.55 10.87 -8.98
C ASN A 36 -20.09 10.72 -9.41
N GLY A 37 -19.87 9.93 -10.46
CA GLY A 37 -18.57 9.81 -11.12
C GLY A 37 -18.17 11.12 -11.79
N LEU A 38 -16.87 11.32 -11.92
CA LEU A 38 -16.32 12.32 -12.84
C LEU A 38 -15.96 11.61 -14.15
N ASP A 39 -15.90 12.38 -15.24
CA ASP A 39 -15.35 11.86 -16.48
C ASP A 39 -13.94 11.32 -16.24
N PRO A 40 -13.64 10.08 -16.65
CA PRO A 40 -12.30 9.53 -16.55
C PRO A 40 -11.32 10.49 -17.22
N ARG A 41 -10.26 10.85 -16.50
CA ARG A 41 -9.14 11.54 -17.13
C ARG A 41 -8.36 10.52 -17.94
N GLU A 42 -8.00 10.89 -19.16
CA GLU A 42 -7.10 10.07 -19.99
C GLU A 42 -5.86 9.68 -19.18
N PRO A 43 -5.61 8.39 -18.97
CA PRO A 43 -4.42 7.96 -18.26
C PRO A 43 -3.21 8.43 -19.06
N ALA A 44 -2.12 8.73 -18.35
CA ALA A 44 -0.87 9.01 -19.02
C ALA A 44 -0.50 7.84 -19.94
N ALA A 45 -0.35 8.11 -21.24
CA ALA A 45 0.08 7.10 -22.18
C ALA A 45 1.42 6.53 -21.71
N ALA A 46 1.45 5.23 -21.42
CA ALA A 46 2.68 4.54 -21.09
C ALA A 46 3.56 4.51 -22.36
N VAL A 47 4.83 4.86 -22.23
CA VAL A 47 5.79 4.62 -23.31
C VAL A 47 6.01 3.11 -23.41
N PRO A 48 5.75 2.47 -24.57
CA PRO A 48 5.88 1.02 -24.71
C PRO A 48 7.31 0.56 -24.43
N SER A 49 7.50 -0.41 -23.56
CA SER A 49 8.83 -0.98 -23.24
C SER A 49 9.25 -2.03 -24.26
N ASN A 50 10.55 -2.13 -24.53
CA ASN A 50 11.14 -3.28 -25.23
C ASN A 50 11.60 -4.29 -24.19
N MET A 51 10.90 -5.43 -24.06
CA MET A 51 11.16 -6.44 -23.03
C MET A 51 11.12 -7.84 -23.63
N ASP A 52 12.01 -8.73 -23.16
CA ASP A 52 12.04 -10.16 -23.50
C ASP A 52 11.89 -10.46 -25.01
N GLY A 53 12.73 -9.82 -25.83
CA GLY A 53 12.70 -9.99 -27.29
C GLY A 53 11.62 -9.18 -28.03
N ALA A 54 10.60 -8.66 -27.35
CA ALA A 54 9.64 -7.73 -27.94
C ALA A 54 10.28 -6.37 -28.23
N ARG A 55 10.15 -5.90 -29.48
CA ARG A 55 10.64 -4.60 -29.96
C ARG A 55 9.45 -3.73 -30.35
N ASN A 56 8.87 -3.05 -29.36
CA ASN A 56 7.67 -2.23 -29.46
C ASN A 56 7.94 -0.78 -29.92
N ARG A 57 9.19 -0.43 -30.22
CA ARG A 57 9.60 0.89 -30.70
C ARG A 57 10.53 0.74 -31.90
N THR A 58 10.10 1.24 -33.05
CA THR A 58 10.86 1.25 -34.32
C THR A 58 10.98 2.69 -34.79
N GLU A 59 12.20 3.17 -35.00
CA GLU A 59 12.52 4.55 -35.46
C GLU A 59 11.96 5.68 -34.56
N VAL A 60 11.54 5.35 -33.34
CA VAL A 60 11.00 6.30 -32.36
C VAL A 60 11.75 6.16 -31.05
N LEU A 61 12.24 7.28 -30.53
CA LEU A 61 12.84 7.38 -29.19
C LEU A 61 11.74 7.49 -28.12
N PRO A 62 11.98 7.01 -26.88
CA PRO A 62 11.01 7.13 -25.81
C PRO A 62 10.80 8.61 -25.42
N ASP A 63 9.55 9.08 -25.44
CA ASP A 63 9.17 10.42 -24.96
C ASP A 63 8.93 10.41 -23.45
N LEU A 64 10.01 10.65 -22.70
CA LEU A 64 10.03 10.63 -21.23
C LEU A 64 10.46 12.01 -20.70
N PRO A 65 9.60 13.05 -20.79
CA PRO A 65 9.95 14.38 -20.32
C PRO A 65 10.11 14.36 -18.80
N PHE A 66 11.19 14.96 -18.29
CA PHE A 66 11.45 15.05 -16.85
C PHE A 66 10.29 15.73 -16.10
N GLY A 67 9.89 15.18 -14.95
CA GLY A 67 8.74 15.69 -14.20
C GLY A 67 8.24 14.71 -13.14
N PRO A 68 7.18 15.07 -12.40
CA PRO A 68 6.57 14.16 -11.43
C PRO A 68 6.02 12.90 -12.11
N SER A 69 5.89 11.82 -11.34
CA SER A 69 5.12 10.65 -11.78
C SER A 69 3.66 11.02 -12.04
N ARG A 70 3.03 10.29 -12.95
CA ARG A 70 1.65 10.48 -13.36
C ARG A 70 0.79 9.39 -12.74
N VAL A 71 0.17 9.73 -11.62
CA VAL A 71 -0.71 8.82 -10.88
C VAL A 71 -1.91 8.40 -11.74
N LYS A 72 -2.16 7.09 -11.82
CA LYS A 72 -3.34 6.49 -12.47
C LYS A 72 -4.52 6.37 -11.52
N ARG A 73 -4.27 5.80 -10.34
CA ARG A 73 -5.29 5.51 -9.33
C ARG A 73 -4.68 5.30 -7.94
N VAL A 74 -5.55 5.28 -6.93
CA VAL A 74 -5.20 4.71 -5.61
C VAL A 74 -5.10 3.19 -5.76
N GLY A 75 -4.04 2.62 -5.19
CA GLY A 75 -3.87 1.16 -5.08
C GLY A 75 -4.35 0.66 -3.73
N HIS A 76 -3.65 1.06 -2.67
CA HIS A 76 -3.90 0.58 -1.31
C HIS A 76 -3.54 1.61 -0.25
N LEU A 77 -3.85 1.26 1.00
CA LEU A 77 -3.36 1.95 2.18
C LEU A 77 -2.86 0.93 3.20
N VAL A 78 -1.94 1.33 4.06
CA VAL A 78 -1.49 0.50 5.19
C VAL A 78 -1.80 1.18 6.51
N ILE A 79 -2.41 0.42 7.42
CA ILE A 79 -2.77 0.86 8.77
C ILE A 79 -1.83 0.20 9.77
N GLU A 80 -1.26 0.99 10.66
CA GLU A 80 -0.47 0.52 11.78
C GLU A 80 -1.35 0.26 13.00
N SER A 81 -1.07 -0.84 13.71
CA SER A 81 -1.76 -1.25 14.94
C SER A 81 -0.81 -2.00 15.88
N ALA A 82 -1.09 -1.98 17.18
CA ALA A 82 -0.44 -2.87 18.15
C ALA A 82 -0.88 -4.33 18.01
N ASP A 83 -2.05 -4.58 17.41
CA ASP A 83 -2.59 -5.91 17.11
C ASP A 83 -3.12 -5.94 15.66
N PRO A 84 -2.24 -6.26 14.69
CA PRO A 84 -2.63 -6.33 13.27
C PRO A 84 -3.63 -7.44 12.97
N ASP A 85 -3.57 -8.57 13.69
CA ASP A 85 -4.46 -9.71 13.46
C ASP A 85 -5.91 -9.36 13.83
N ALA A 86 -6.12 -8.73 15.00
CA ALA A 86 -7.43 -8.29 15.43
C ALA A 86 -8.01 -7.21 14.50
N LEU A 87 -7.17 -6.26 14.08
CA LEU A 87 -7.60 -5.22 13.15
C LEU A 87 -7.99 -5.81 11.79
N ALA A 88 -7.13 -6.65 11.21
CA ALA A 88 -7.41 -7.33 9.95
C ALA A 88 -8.67 -8.20 10.04
N ALA A 89 -8.89 -8.91 11.15
CA ALA A 89 -10.08 -9.73 11.36
C ALA A 89 -11.37 -8.91 11.31
N TRP A 90 -11.36 -7.70 11.90
CA TRP A 90 -12.49 -6.79 11.82
C TRP A 90 -12.77 -6.36 10.38
N TYR A 91 -11.75 -5.98 9.60
CA TYR A 91 -11.97 -5.58 8.20
C TYR A 91 -12.48 -6.73 7.33
N ARG A 92 -11.98 -7.96 7.54
CA ARG A 92 -12.50 -9.14 6.82
C ARG A 92 -13.97 -9.41 7.14
N ALA A 93 -14.35 -9.36 8.41
CA ALA A 93 -15.71 -9.66 8.86
C ALA A 93 -16.75 -8.62 8.38
N HIS A 94 -16.31 -7.40 8.06
CA HIS A 94 -17.21 -6.27 7.83
C HIS A 94 -17.14 -5.66 6.43
N LEU A 95 -16.01 -5.80 5.72
CA LEU A 95 -15.74 -5.09 4.46
C LEU A 95 -15.38 -6.01 3.29
N GLY A 96 -15.62 -7.32 3.41
CA GLY A 96 -15.42 -8.28 2.31
C GLY A 96 -13.96 -8.40 1.87
N LEU A 97 -13.04 -8.41 2.83
CA LEU A 97 -11.61 -8.59 2.56
C LEU A 97 -11.18 -10.05 2.70
N ARG A 98 -10.23 -10.47 1.86
CA ARG A 98 -9.59 -11.79 1.87
C ARG A 98 -8.08 -11.65 2.06
N ARG A 99 -7.48 -12.51 2.89
CA ARG A 99 -6.02 -12.49 3.14
C ARG A 99 -5.28 -12.93 1.87
N SER A 100 -4.28 -12.17 1.45
CA SER A 100 -3.37 -12.52 0.36
C SER A 100 -2.15 -13.23 0.90
N ASP A 101 -1.43 -12.62 1.81
CA ASP A 101 -0.37 -13.27 2.58
C ASP A 101 -0.13 -12.51 3.88
N ASP A 102 0.80 -13.02 4.68
CA ASP A 102 1.13 -12.49 5.98
C ASP A 102 2.62 -12.62 6.26
N ILE A 103 3.17 -11.63 6.94
CA ILE A 103 4.52 -11.69 7.49
C ILE A 103 4.39 -11.88 8.99
N ARG A 104 4.98 -12.96 9.52
CA ARG A 104 4.94 -13.29 10.94
C ARG A 104 6.33 -13.39 11.54
N LEU A 105 6.43 -13.11 12.84
CA LEU A 105 7.60 -13.49 13.64
C LEU A 105 7.58 -15.00 13.91
N PRO A 106 8.72 -15.63 14.27
CA PRO A 106 8.75 -17.03 14.71
C PRO A 106 7.85 -17.34 15.90
N SER A 107 7.49 -16.32 16.70
CA SER A 107 6.50 -16.42 17.78
C SER A 107 5.05 -16.57 17.30
N GLY A 108 4.79 -16.42 16.00
CA GLY A 108 3.45 -16.42 15.40
C GLY A 108 2.79 -15.04 15.34
N GLU A 109 3.41 -14.01 15.92
CA GLU A 109 2.84 -12.66 15.91
C GLU A 109 2.88 -12.03 14.52
N ALA A 110 1.73 -11.55 14.05
CA ALA A 110 1.61 -10.84 12.78
C ALA A 110 2.43 -9.54 12.77
N GLN A 111 3.11 -9.30 11.65
CA GLN A 111 3.87 -8.09 11.37
C GLN A 111 3.26 -7.32 10.22
N MET A 112 2.74 -8.02 9.21
CA MET A 112 2.13 -7.40 8.04
C MET A 112 1.16 -8.36 7.33
N PRO A 113 -0.10 -8.49 7.78
CA PRO A 113 -1.14 -9.12 6.99
C PRO A 113 -1.57 -8.22 5.83
N PHE A 114 -1.59 -8.77 4.61
CA PHE A 114 -2.07 -8.10 3.41
C PHE A 114 -3.43 -8.64 2.98
N HIS A 115 -4.34 -7.75 2.59
CA HIS A 115 -5.72 -8.12 2.27
C HIS A 115 -6.21 -7.52 0.95
N ARG A 116 -6.68 -8.40 0.06
CA ARG A 116 -7.36 -8.07 -1.20
C ARG A 116 -8.88 -8.02 -1.03
N LEU A 117 -9.56 -7.47 -2.04
CA LEU A 117 -11.01 -7.57 -2.14
C LEU A 117 -11.43 -9.01 -2.45
N ASP A 118 -12.51 -9.47 -1.82
CA ASP A 118 -13.14 -10.73 -2.20
C ASP A 118 -14.10 -10.49 -3.38
N ARG A 119 -13.64 -10.79 -4.60
CA ARG A 119 -14.42 -10.68 -5.84
C ARG A 119 -14.64 -12.05 -6.52
N GLY A 120 -14.51 -13.15 -5.77
CA GLY A 120 -14.60 -14.49 -6.32
C GLY A 120 -13.53 -14.77 -7.36
N GLN A 121 -13.95 -15.13 -8.57
CA GLN A 121 -13.07 -15.50 -9.68
C GLN A 121 -12.39 -14.30 -10.37
N ASP A 122 -12.84 -13.07 -10.13
CA ASP A 122 -12.21 -11.89 -10.70
C ASP A 122 -10.82 -11.65 -10.08
N TYR A 123 -9.81 -11.46 -10.94
CA TYR A 123 -8.48 -11.08 -10.51
C TYR A 123 -8.46 -9.64 -9.97
N VAL A 124 -7.92 -9.47 -8.76
CA VAL A 124 -7.74 -8.19 -8.07
C VAL A 124 -6.29 -8.00 -7.65
N ASP A 125 -5.90 -6.76 -7.40
CA ASP A 125 -4.58 -6.44 -6.85
C ASP A 125 -4.25 -7.28 -5.62
N HIS A 126 -2.96 -7.52 -5.41
CA HIS A 126 -2.39 -8.19 -4.24
C HIS A 126 -3.07 -7.77 -2.92
N HIS A 127 -3.30 -6.48 -2.74
CA HIS A 127 -4.02 -5.95 -1.58
C HIS A 127 -4.60 -4.58 -1.88
N VAL A 128 -5.68 -4.25 -1.17
CA VAL A 128 -6.26 -2.90 -1.07
C VAL A 128 -6.02 -2.30 0.32
N VAL A 129 -5.79 -3.13 1.33
CA VAL A 129 -5.40 -2.71 2.69
C VAL A 129 -4.33 -3.67 3.23
N GLY A 130 -3.29 -3.13 3.85
CA GLY A 130 -2.34 -3.88 4.67
C GLY A 130 -2.38 -3.42 6.13
N PHE A 131 -2.01 -4.32 7.05
CA PHE A 131 -2.05 -4.05 8.49
C PHE A 131 -0.65 -4.22 9.10
N GLN A 132 0.07 -3.14 9.35
CA GLN A 132 1.43 -3.25 9.88
C GLN A 132 1.45 -3.25 11.41
N PHE A 133 2.30 -4.08 12.01
CA PHE A 133 2.63 -3.96 13.43
C PHE A 133 3.34 -2.63 13.71
N SER A 134 2.76 -1.84 14.60
CA SER A 134 3.30 -0.54 15.00
C SER A 134 4.38 -0.73 16.06
N MET A 135 5.63 -0.39 15.74
CA MET A 135 6.75 -0.52 16.69
C MET A 135 6.51 0.25 18.00
N ASP A 136 5.89 1.42 17.91
CA ASP A 136 5.51 2.28 19.04
C ASP A 136 4.15 1.94 19.66
N GLU A 137 3.48 0.87 19.18
CA GLU A 137 2.14 0.42 19.57
C GLU A 137 1.03 1.48 19.35
N GLY A 138 1.25 2.41 18.40
CA GLY A 138 0.24 3.39 17.98
C GLY A 138 -0.73 2.85 16.92
N ALA A 139 -1.80 3.61 16.69
CA ALA A 139 -2.77 3.38 15.62
C ALA A 139 -2.79 4.56 14.65
N ARG A 140 -2.62 4.31 13.34
CA ARG A 140 -2.57 5.36 12.30
C ARG A 140 -2.53 4.78 10.89
N VAL A 141 -2.88 5.58 9.89
CA VAL A 141 -2.49 5.29 8.51
C VAL A 141 -1.00 5.54 8.36
N GLN A 142 -0.25 4.53 7.93
CA GLN A 142 1.17 4.65 7.64
C GLN A 142 1.41 5.27 6.27
N HIS A 143 0.84 4.65 5.23
CA HIS A 143 1.00 5.11 3.86
C HIS A 143 -0.25 4.93 3.00
N PHE A 144 -0.31 5.76 1.96
CA PHE A 144 -1.18 5.58 0.80
C PHE A 144 -0.32 5.29 -0.42
N ALA A 145 -0.77 4.37 -1.24
CA ALA A 145 -0.03 3.91 -2.40
C ALA A 145 -0.78 4.23 -3.70
N TRP A 146 -0.05 4.74 -4.67
CA TRP A 146 -0.56 5.26 -5.93
C TRP A 146 0.08 4.55 -7.10
N GLU A 147 -0.74 3.95 -7.95
CA GLU A 147 -0.24 3.27 -9.15
C GLU A 147 0.24 4.31 -10.16
N VAL A 148 1.44 4.09 -10.70
CA VAL A 148 2.01 4.83 -11.82
C VAL A 148 2.18 3.89 -13.03
N PRO A 149 2.21 4.40 -14.28
CA PRO A 149 2.10 3.57 -15.47
C PRO A 149 3.13 2.44 -15.60
N ASN A 150 4.39 2.71 -15.27
CA ASN A 150 5.49 1.78 -15.41
C ASN A 150 6.73 2.25 -14.62
N VAL A 151 7.80 1.46 -14.68
CA VAL A 151 9.06 1.76 -14.02
C VAL A 151 9.71 3.06 -14.50
N ASP A 152 9.58 3.43 -15.78
CA ASP A 152 10.15 4.68 -16.30
C ASP A 152 9.45 5.90 -15.68
N ASP A 153 8.12 5.89 -15.57
CA ASP A 153 7.38 6.97 -14.91
C ASP A 153 7.65 7.04 -13.40
N LEU A 154 7.85 5.89 -12.75
CA LEU A 154 8.28 5.78 -11.36
C LEU A 154 9.67 6.40 -11.16
N MET A 155 10.67 5.98 -11.93
CA MET A 155 12.05 6.45 -11.82
C MET A 155 12.20 7.93 -12.19
N LYS A 156 11.45 8.40 -13.19
CA LYS A 156 11.37 9.82 -13.52
C LYS A 156 10.84 10.64 -12.33
N GLY A 157 9.75 10.19 -11.70
CA GLY A 157 9.22 10.87 -10.52
C GLY A 157 10.15 10.81 -9.31
N HIS A 158 10.87 9.69 -9.14
CA HIS A 158 11.94 9.56 -8.15
C HIS A 158 12.99 10.67 -8.31
N GLU A 159 13.54 10.83 -9.52
CA GLU A 159 14.53 11.88 -9.80
C GLU A 159 13.94 13.29 -9.68
N HIS A 160 12.67 13.47 -10.05
CA HIS A 160 11.97 14.74 -9.82
C HIS A 160 11.89 15.09 -8.33
N LEU A 161 11.46 14.17 -7.48
CA LEU A 161 11.34 14.40 -6.04
C LEU A 161 12.71 14.60 -5.38
N LYS A 162 13.76 13.88 -5.83
CA LYS A 162 15.15 14.14 -5.43
C LYS A 162 15.61 15.54 -5.80
N SER A 163 15.36 16.00 -7.03
CA SER A 163 15.74 17.35 -7.48
C SER A 163 15.07 18.45 -6.64
N LYS A 164 13.88 18.15 -6.10
CA LYS A 164 13.13 19.02 -5.19
C LYS A 164 13.50 18.83 -3.71
N LYS A 165 14.53 18.03 -3.42
CA LYS A 165 15.02 17.73 -2.06
C LYS A 165 13.90 17.25 -1.14
N ARG A 166 12.96 16.46 -1.68
CA ARG A 166 11.92 15.83 -0.87
C ARG A 166 12.55 14.75 0.02
N LYS A 167 11.83 14.37 1.09
CA LYS A 167 12.33 13.38 2.04
C LYS A 167 11.99 11.98 1.55
N HIS A 168 13.00 11.31 1.01
CA HIS A 168 12.93 9.90 0.64
C HIS A 168 12.83 9.03 1.90
N VAL A 169 12.08 7.92 1.82
CA VAL A 169 11.85 7.01 2.96
C VAL A 169 12.45 5.65 2.68
N TRP A 170 12.13 5.04 1.54
CA TRP A 170 12.60 3.72 1.15
C TRP A 170 12.44 3.50 -0.36
N GLY A 171 13.33 2.71 -0.97
CA GLY A 171 13.34 2.41 -2.40
C GLY A 171 14.48 3.09 -3.19
N VAL A 172 14.45 3.05 -4.51
CA VAL A 172 13.53 2.23 -5.33
C VAL A 172 13.85 0.74 -5.13
N GLY A 173 12.82 -0.10 -5.07
CA GLY A 173 12.96 -1.55 -4.86
C GLY A 173 11.84 -2.34 -5.51
N ARG A 174 11.90 -3.68 -5.39
CA ARG A 174 10.86 -4.62 -5.80
C ARG A 174 10.42 -5.46 -4.63
N HIS A 175 9.16 -5.33 -4.23
CA HIS A 175 8.55 -6.16 -3.20
C HIS A 175 8.48 -7.60 -3.64
N ARG A 176 8.57 -8.51 -2.65
CA ARG A 176 8.19 -9.91 -2.86
C ARG A 176 6.67 -10.03 -2.94
N PHE A 177 5.98 -9.41 -2.00
CA PHE A 177 4.53 -9.48 -1.85
C PHE A 177 3.86 -8.54 -2.87
N GLY A 178 3.02 -9.11 -3.71
CA GLY A 178 2.40 -8.42 -4.84
C GLY A 178 3.36 -8.01 -5.95
N GLY A 179 4.66 -8.32 -5.86
CA GLY A 179 5.62 -8.00 -6.90
C GLY A 179 5.78 -6.49 -7.19
N GLN A 180 5.30 -5.58 -6.36
CA GLN A 180 5.31 -4.16 -6.76
C GLN A 180 6.72 -3.57 -6.83
N ILE A 181 7.03 -2.82 -7.90
CA ILE A 181 8.18 -1.89 -7.90
C ILE A 181 7.74 -0.66 -7.13
N PHE A 182 8.47 -0.29 -6.08
CA PHE A 182 8.03 0.74 -5.13
C PHE A 182 9.03 1.89 -4.98
N ASP A 183 8.52 3.06 -4.63
CA ASP A 183 9.30 4.22 -4.18
C ASP A 183 8.53 5.04 -3.13
N TYR A 184 9.05 5.09 -1.90
CA TYR A 184 8.39 5.71 -0.74
C TYR A 184 8.97 7.08 -0.41
N TRP A 185 8.07 8.04 -0.21
CA TRP A 185 8.39 9.42 0.12
C TRP A 185 7.57 9.91 1.31
N LYS A 186 8.12 10.85 2.09
CA LYS A 186 7.36 11.51 3.15
C LYS A 186 6.50 12.61 2.55
N GLY A 187 5.18 12.51 2.71
CA GLY A 187 4.23 13.56 2.35
C GLY A 187 4.31 14.77 3.30
N PRO A 188 3.72 15.92 2.91
CA PRO A 188 3.78 17.16 3.69
C PRO A 188 3.10 17.08 5.05
N TRP A 189 2.12 16.17 5.21
CA TRP A 189 1.40 15.93 6.48
C TRP A 189 2.01 14.79 7.31
N GLY A 190 3.18 14.28 6.92
CA GLY A 190 3.86 13.20 7.64
C GLY A 190 3.35 11.80 7.35
N VAL A 191 2.32 11.62 6.53
CA VAL A 191 1.94 10.30 5.96
C VAL A 191 2.96 9.93 4.88
N ILE A 192 3.31 8.64 4.79
CA ILE A 192 4.19 8.15 3.71
C ILE A 192 3.36 8.01 2.43
N LEU A 193 3.94 8.35 1.30
CA LEU A 193 3.33 8.22 -0.03
C LEU A 193 4.18 7.25 -0.83
N GLU A 194 3.55 6.19 -1.32
CA GLU A 194 4.18 5.23 -2.22
C GLU A 194 3.74 5.51 -3.65
N HIS A 195 4.71 5.58 -4.57
CA HIS A 195 4.45 5.32 -5.97
C HIS A 195 4.83 3.89 -6.26
N TRP A 196 3.96 3.16 -6.97
CA TRP A 196 4.25 1.78 -7.35
C TRP A 196 3.83 1.47 -8.78
N ALA A 197 4.47 0.47 -9.37
CA ALA A 197 4.11 -0.11 -10.66
C ALA A 197 4.24 -1.64 -10.61
N ASP A 198 3.55 -2.32 -11.54
CA ASP A 198 3.66 -3.76 -11.79
C ASP A 198 3.28 -4.64 -10.58
N THR A 199 1.97 -4.88 -10.37
CA THR A 199 1.45 -5.74 -9.29
C THR A 199 0.99 -7.09 -9.81
N ASP A 200 1.19 -8.12 -8.98
CA ASP A 200 0.55 -9.42 -9.16
C ASP A 200 -0.95 -9.32 -8.83
N LEU A 201 -1.75 -10.13 -9.52
CA LEU A 201 -3.20 -10.20 -9.35
C LEU A 201 -3.64 -11.58 -8.86
N PHE A 202 -4.53 -11.61 -7.88
CA PHE A 202 -5.05 -12.83 -7.25
C PHE A 202 -6.58 -12.88 -7.32
N ASN A 203 -7.13 -14.09 -7.39
CA ASN A 203 -8.56 -14.36 -7.25
C ASN A 203 -8.82 -15.22 -5.99
N GLU A 204 -9.99 -15.84 -5.87
CA GLU A 204 -10.35 -16.68 -4.72
C GLU A 204 -9.52 -17.97 -4.59
N ASP A 205 -9.01 -18.51 -5.70
CA ASP A 205 -8.23 -19.75 -5.76
C ASP A 205 -6.80 -19.58 -5.23
N PHE A 206 -6.33 -18.34 -5.10
CA PHE A 206 -5.02 -18.07 -4.51
C PHE A 206 -5.00 -18.40 -3.02
N GLU A 207 -4.15 -19.36 -2.64
CA GLU A 207 -3.92 -19.79 -1.26
C GLU A 207 -2.93 -18.87 -0.53
N ALA A 208 -3.41 -18.24 0.53
CA ALA A 208 -2.59 -17.34 1.33
C ALA A 208 -1.49 -18.08 2.10
N ARG A 209 -0.30 -17.47 2.15
CA ARG A 209 0.87 -18.02 2.83
C ARG A 209 1.37 -17.10 3.93
N GLU A 210 2.05 -17.69 4.90
CA GLU A 210 2.75 -16.97 5.94
C GLU A 210 4.26 -17.01 5.67
N TRP A 211 4.89 -15.87 5.88
CA TRP A 211 6.29 -15.61 5.55
C TRP A 211 7.03 -15.09 6.78
N GLY A 212 8.36 -15.24 6.77
CA GLY A 212 9.19 -14.75 7.86
C GLY A 212 9.49 -13.26 7.72
N ALA A 213 9.82 -12.60 8.83
CA ALA A 213 10.20 -11.18 8.82
C ALA A 213 11.38 -10.83 7.90
N LYS A 214 12.24 -11.79 7.53
CA LYS A 214 13.34 -11.60 6.56
C LYS A 214 12.82 -11.33 5.14
N ASP A 215 11.58 -11.71 4.84
CA ASP A 215 11.00 -11.63 3.50
C ASP A 215 10.50 -10.23 3.14
N VAL A 216 10.46 -9.29 4.11
CA VAL A 216 10.09 -7.87 3.91
C VAL A 216 11.03 -7.15 2.94
N GLN A 217 12.29 -7.57 2.82
CA GLN A 217 13.30 -6.88 1.99
C GLN A 217 12.93 -6.88 0.49
N GLY A 218 12.11 -7.83 0.03
CA GLY A 218 11.76 -7.99 -1.37
C GLY A 218 12.84 -8.70 -2.19
N TYR A 219 12.79 -8.53 -3.51
CA TYR A 219 13.72 -9.19 -4.45
C TYR A 219 15.00 -8.38 -4.68
N TRP A 220 14.90 -7.05 -4.77
CA TRP A 220 16.03 -6.14 -4.93
C TRP A 220 15.67 -4.74 -4.41
N GLY A 221 16.69 -3.92 -4.14
CA GLY A 221 16.55 -2.59 -3.54
C GLY A 221 17.24 -2.50 -2.18
N PRO A 222 17.34 -1.29 -1.60
CA PRO A 222 17.91 -1.12 -0.27
C PRO A 222 17.00 -1.77 0.79
N PRO A 223 17.53 -2.21 1.94
CA PRO A 223 16.68 -2.62 3.05
C PRO A 223 15.89 -1.42 3.61
N PRO A 224 14.69 -1.64 4.16
CA PRO A 224 13.89 -0.57 4.76
C PRO A 224 14.59 0.00 6.00
N GLY A 225 14.64 1.32 6.10
CA GLY A 225 15.23 2.04 7.23
C GLY A 225 14.23 2.30 8.37
N PRO A 226 14.70 2.79 9.54
CA PRO A 226 13.83 3.08 10.68
C PRO A 226 12.72 4.10 10.38
N ALA A 227 12.94 5.00 9.41
CA ALA A 227 11.95 5.99 8.99
C ALA A 227 10.67 5.37 8.38
N PHE A 228 10.74 4.12 7.94
CA PHE A 228 9.60 3.35 7.45
C PHE A 228 8.80 2.71 8.60
N PHE A 229 9.48 2.11 9.58
CA PHE A 229 8.84 1.35 10.66
C PHE A 229 8.51 2.14 11.93
N VAL A 230 9.19 3.28 12.16
CA VAL A 230 9.11 4.01 13.43
C VAL A 230 8.57 5.42 13.19
N SER A 231 7.31 5.63 13.54
CA SER A 231 6.69 6.95 13.53
C SER A 231 7.11 7.80 14.73
N LYS A 232 7.09 7.21 15.94
CA LYS A 232 7.51 7.87 17.18
C LYS A 232 8.51 7.02 17.94
N TRP A 233 9.62 7.63 18.34
CA TRP A 233 10.61 6.99 19.20
C TRP A 233 10.17 7.04 20.66
N ASN A 234 10.00 5.87 21.27
CA ASN A 234 9.70 5.70 22.70
C ASN A 234 10.26 4.35 23.21
N LEU A 235 10.07 4.05 24.50
CA LEU A 235 10.54 2.80 25.10
C LEU A 235 9.91 1.55 24.47
N LYS A 236 8.66 1.63 24.01
CA LYS A 236 7.96 0.53 23.33
C LYS A 236 8.60 0.25 21.97
N ALA A 237 8.85 1.28 21.17
CA ALA A 237 9.55 1.19 19.90
C ALA A 237 10.93 0.55 20.08
N ALA A 238 11.73 1.01 21.04
CA ALA A 238 13.04 0.42 21.31
C ALA A 238 12.95 -1.07 21.70
N LYS A 239 12.02 -1.42 22.60
CA LYS A 239 11.77 -2.82 23.01
C LYS A 239 11.36 -3.69 21.82
N ASN A 240 10.43 -3.22 21.00
CA ASN A 240 9.89 -3.96 19.87
C ASN A 240 10.91 -4.11 18.74
N ILE A 241 11.75 -3.11 18.49
CA ILE A 241 12.89 -3.23 17.55
C ILE A 241 13.85 -4.33 18.01
N VAL A 242 14.24 -4.35 19.29
CA VAL A 242 15.12 -5.41 19.82
C VAL A 242 14.51 -6.80 19.65
N LYS A 243 13.20 -6.92 19.88
CA LYS A 243 12.46 -8.18 19.67
C LYS A 243 12.50 -8.64 18.21
N VAL A 244 12.19 -7.75 17.27
CA VAL A 244 12.23 -8.06 15.82
C VAL A 244 13.65 -8.41 15.38
N LEU A 245 14.65 -7.63 15.79
CA LEU A 245 16.05 -7.93 15.44
C LEU A 245 16.54 -9.28 15.97
N ARG A 246 16.03 -9.74 17.13
CA ARG A 246 16.31 -11.09 17.63
C ARG A 246 15.65 -12.17 16.79
N ALA A 247 14.43 -11.93 16.31
CA ALA A 247 13.72 -12.84 15.42
C ALA A 247 14.34 -12.92 14.00
N LEU A 248 15.12 -11.92 13.60
CA LEU A 248 15.84 -11.89 12.33
C LEU A 248 17.22 -12.57 12.39
N ARG A 249 17.67 -13.07 13.54
CA ARG A 249 18.88 -13.89 13.64
C ARG A 249 18.51 -15.32 13.26
#